data_AF-A0A316NPT8-F1
#
_entry.id   AF-A0A316NPT8-F1
#
_cell.length_a   1.000
_cell.length_b   1.000
_cell.length_c   1.000
_cell.angle_alpha   90.00
_cell.angle_beta   90.00
_cell.angle_gamma   90.00
#
_symmetry.space_group_name_H-M   'P 1'
#
loop_
_entity.id
_entity.type
_entity.pdbx_description
1 polymer ?
#
loop_
_entity_poly.entity_id
_entity_poly.type
_entity_poly.pdbx_seq_one_letter_code
_entity_poly.pdbx_strand_id
1 'polypeptide(L)'
;MANTFTYRINSMSFNALFDQNGSPIVYPLVKEILPDGSYTLYRYSSFAQYPDSLPDIYTPYAAGMMHEPPSYSSRTYLPRTSYAWQRGLLLEQSLYSADGTLQMRQRNRYDMNAPAKAEILCATMENSQYPIFGTPTKRMATYKWISQPIYLDSVIVEQSAYSLPSVTTYVYDTTYLHIKESIVKDAANNIYKTTFKYPCDYDISSNSGNMYSALKTMQDNHMDAFPLEVLSYKNGRITGGHLTTYKDASVSSSKIILKQSDLSLKLAQPLADADFVHSNHGDGLNADNRYDTLAINLKFDGGLNPIYINDRTGGQLSYIYGYNQSLPIAIVQNAMTYESSADYTPSVCKEIFHTSFEEDTSSNVVILPLAKTGRKAYRGSYKLAFNPSSLTDSFILSYWISRDEGRTWTKVDAVRNLWGGATIGEENAYIDEVRVYPQDARMTTYTHLPGVGMTSQTDPNGHTVYYEYDALGRLSAIRDNERCLLKSYQYE
;
A
#
# COMPACT_ATOMS: atom_id res chain seq x y z
N MET A 1 3.27 35.17 11.98
CA MET A 1 3.73 34.57 13.26
C MET A 1 3.84 33.07 13.01
N ALA A 2 5.05 32.54 12.92
CA ALA A 2 5.24 31.11 12.73
C ALA A 2 4.95 30.42 14.06
N ASN A 3 3.91 29.58 14.12
CA ASN A 3 3.67 28.73 15.28
C ASN A 3 4.74 27.64 15.27
N THR A 4 5.79 27.84 16.05
CA THR A 4 6.79 26.81 16.35
C THR A 4 6.16 25.80 17.30
N PHE A 5 5.86 24.60 16.81
CA PHE A 5 5.49 23.48 17.67
C PHE A 5 6.76 22.82 18.23
N THR A 6 6.91 22.83 19.56
CA THR A 6 8.03 22.20 20.25
C THR A 6 7.64 20.77 20.61
N TYR A 7 8.20 19.78 19.91
CA TYR A 7 8.03 18.37 20.29
C TYR A 7 9.07 17.99 21.34
N ARG A 8 8.65 17.32 22.42
CA ARG A 8 9.56 16.65 23.35
C ARG A 8 9.66 15.17 22.95
N ILE A 9 10.82 14.80 22.40
CA ILE A 9 11.17 13.38 22.21
C ILE A 9 11.69 12.88 23.56
N ASN A 10 10.99 11.93 24.16
CA ASN A 10 11.41 11.31 25.41
C ASN A 10 12.11 9.98 25.10
N SER A 11 13.23 9.69 25.77
CA SER A 11 14.03 8.47 25.56
C SER A 11 13.39 7.23 26.17
N MET A 12 12.37 7.42 27.00
CA MET A 12 11.45 6.36 27.42
C MET A 12 10.18 6.50 26.59
N SER A 13 9.85 5.47 25.82
CA SER A 13 8.48 5.32 25.34
C SER A 13 7.61 5.17 26.59
N PHE A 14 6.85 6.22 26.94
CA PHE A 14 5.89 6.15 28.06
C PHE A 14 4.77 5.13 27.81
N ASN A 15 4.74 4.60 26.59
CA ASN A 15 3.81 3.61 26.10
C ASN A 15 4.62 2.36 25.74
N ALA A 16 4.22 1.19 26.24
CA ALA A 16 4.85 -0.06 25.83
C ALA A 16 4.75 -0.21 24.30
N LEU A 17 5.67 -0.94 23.65
CA LEU A 17 5.64 -1.18 22.19
C LEU A 17 4.30 -1.77 21.68
N PHE A 18 3.47 -2.30 22.59
CA PHE A 18 2.15 -2.88 22.34
C PHE A 18 0.98 -2.02 22.82
N ASP A 19 1.25 -0.81 23.34
CA ASP A 19 0.22 0.19 23.58
C ASP A 19 -0.14 0.83 22.24
N GLN A 20 -1.09 0.22 21.54
CA GLN A 20 -1.66 0.69 20.29
C GLN A 20 -2.47 1.98 20.51
N ASN A 21 -1.81 3.09 20.85
CA ASN A 21 -2.37 4.44 20.92
C ASN A 21 -2.79 4.98 19.54
N GLY A 22 -3.61 4.21 18.84
CA GLY A 22 -4.15 4.49 17.52
C GLY A 22 -3.14 4.88 16.47
N SER A 23 -3.68 5.32 15.32
CA SER A 23 -2.84 6.03 14.37
C SER A 23 -2.15 7.18 15.12
N PRO A 24 -0.80 7.22 15.18
CA PRO A 24 -0.06 8.28 15.89
C PRO A 24 -0.28 9.67 15.26
N ILE A 25 -1.02 9.69 14.15
CA ILE A 25 -1.19 10.76 13.22
C ILE A 25 -2.69 10.86 12.93
N VAL A 26 -3.33 11.94 13.41
CA VAL A 26 -4.77 12.16 13.28
C VAL A 26 -5.03 13.61 12.90
N TYR A 27 -4.76 13.95 11.64
CA TYR A 27 -4.98 15.31 11.14
C TYR A 27 -6.45 15.47 10.78
N PRO A 28 -7.20 16.39 11.42
CA PRO A 28 -8.57 16.68 10.99
C PRO A 28 -8.63 17.26 9.59
N LEU A 29 -7.52 17.81 9.07
CA LEU A 29 -7.44 18.42 7.75
C LEU A 29 -6.10 18.15 7.06
N VAL A 30 -6.18 17.76 5.79
CA VAL A 30 -5.05 17.77 4.85
C VAL A 30 -5.42 18.61 3.64
N LYS A 31 -4.53 19.51 3.23
CA LYS A 31 -4.68 20.37 2.06
C LYS A 31 -3.61 20.04 1.02
N GLU A 32 -4.04 19.48 -0.12
CA GLU A 32 -3.21 19.26 -1.30
C GLU A 32 -3.33 20.48 -2.22
N ILE A 33 -2.20 21.05 -2.64
CA ILE A 33 -2.13 22.32 -3.40
C ILE A 33 -1.38 22.08 -4.70
N LEU A 34 -1.96 22.50 -5.81
CA LEU A 34 -1.36 22.49 -7.14
C LEU A 34 -0.64 23.81 -7.44
N PRO A 35 0.28 23.86 -8.44
CA PRO A 35 1.08 25.04 -8.73
C PRO A 35 0.26 26.23 -9.25
N ASP A 36 -0.92 25.97 -9.82
CA ASP A 36 -1.86 26.99 -10.27
C ASP A 36 -2.68 27.63 -9.13
N GLY A 37 -2.50 27.15 -7.89
CA GLY A 37 -3.20 27.62 -6.70
C GLY A 37 -4.52 26.89 -6.43
N SER A 38 -4.98 26.01 -7.32
CA SER A 38 -6.10 25.10 -7.03
C SER A 38 -5.72 24.10 -5.95
N TYR A 39 -6.70 23.59 -5.21
CA TYR A 39 -6.43 22.73 -4.07
C TYR A 39 -7.56 21.77 -3.74
N THR A 40 -7.20 20.66 -3.10
CA THR A 40 -8.14 19.69 -2.54
C THR A 40 -8.02 19.68 -1.01
N LEU A 41 -9.16 19.74 -0.32
CA LEU A 41 -9.25 19.58 1.13
C LEU A 41 -9.78 18.20 1.46
N TYR A 42 -9.08 17.51 2.35
CA TYR A 42 -9.47 16.22 2.92
C TYR A 42 -9.73 16.41 4.41
N ARG A 43 -10.95 16.13 4.87
CA ARG A 43 -11.32 16.19 6.28
C ARG A 43 -11.44 14.79 6.85
N TYR A 44 -10.83 14.55 8.00
CA TYR A 44 -10.84 13.25 8.65
C TYR A 44 -11.51 13.29 10.03
N SER A 45 -11.98 12.15 10.50
CA SER A 45 -12.36 11.98 11.90
C SER A 45 -11.12 12.09 12.80
N SER A 46 -11.29 12.72 13.96
CA SER A 46 -10.19 13.09 14.84
C SER A 46 -10.53 12.89 16.32
N PHE A 47 -9.56 13.15 17.19
CA PHE A 47 -9.77 13.16 18.64
C PHE A 47 -10.85 14.15 19.11
N ALA A 48 -11.14 15.20 18.33
CA ALA A 48 -12.20 16.14 18.67
C ALA A 48 -13.59 15.48 18.58
N GLN A 49 -13.80 14.54 17.65
CA GLN A 49 -15.06 13.80 17.51
C GLN A 49 -15.08 12.52 18.35
N TYR A 50 -13.95 11.81 18.42
CA TYR A 50 -13.85 10.51 19.08
C TYR A 50 -12.69 10.50 20.09
N PRO A 51 -12.84 11.18 21.24
CA PRO A 51 -11.81 11.20 22.28
C PRO A 51 -11.76 9.85 23.01
N ASP A 52 -10.55 9.45 23.43
CA ASP A 52 -10.39 8.26 24.28
C ASP A 52 -11.05 8.49 25.65
N SER A 53 -11.73 7.46 26.17
CA SER A 53 -12.38 7.54 27.48
C SER A 53 -11.37 7.35 28.60
N LEU A 54 -11.49 8.17 29.63
CA LEU A 54 -10.66 8.03 30.83
C LEU A 54 -10.95 6.69 31.53
N PRO A 55 -9.94 6.12 32.22
CA PRO A 55 -10.16 4.95 33.05
C PRO A 55 -11.01 5.30 34.28
N ASP A 56 -11.75 4.31 34.76
CA ASP A 56 -12.36 4.37 36.08
C ASP A 56 -11.29 4.08 37.14
N ILE A 57 -11.21 4.90 38.18
CA ILE A 57 -10.15 4.80 39.20
C ILE A 57 -10.77 4.38 40.52
N TYR A 58 -10.16 3.38 41.15
CA TYR A 58 -10.57 2.85 42.44
C TYR A 58 -9.43 2.93 43.44
N THR A 59 -9.69 3.53 44.59
CA THR A 59 -8.72 3.66 45.68
C THR A 59 -9.16 2.80 46.87
N PRO A 60 -8.27 1.94 47.41
CA PRO A 60 -8.56 1.17 48.60
C PRO A 60 -8.67 2.11 49.80
N TYR A 61 -9.68 1.84 50.62
CA TYR A 61 -9.92 2.50 51.89
C TYR A 61 -10.47 1.46 52.88
N ALA A 62 -10.65 1.86 54.15
CA ALA A 62 -10.96 0.92 55.23
C ALA A 62 -12.22 0.05 54.99
N ALA A 63 -13.19 0.51 54.19
CA ALA A 63 -14.42 -0.23 53.89
C ALA A 63 -14.46 -0.86 52.47
N GLY A 64 -13.33 -0.93 51.77
CA GLY A 64 -13.21 -1.59 50.46
C GLY A 64 -12.57 -0.72 49.38
N MET A 65 -13.10 -0.76 48.16
CA MET A 65 -12.65 0.07 47.04
C MET A 65 -13.61 1.25 46.84
N MET A 66 -13.08 2.47 46.83
CA MET A 66 -13.85 3.68 46.55
C MET A 66 -13.62 4.07 45.10
N HIS A 67 -14.69 4.21 44.32
CA HIS A 67 -14.62 4.79 42.97
C HIS A 67 -14.34 6.29 43.08
N GLU A 68 -13.25 6.75 42.48
CA GLU A 68 -12.86 8.17 42.52
C GLU A 68 -13.76 8.99 41.60
N PRO A 69 -14.14 10.22 42.00
CA PRO A 69 -14.91 11.11 41.15
C PRO A 69 -14.13 11.49 39.87
N PRO A 70 -14.80 11.67 38.72
CA PRO A 70 -14.16 12.11 37.47
C PRO A 70 -13.42 13.45 37.58
N SER A 71 -13.73 14.31 38.55
CA SER A 71 -13.03 15.58 38.76
C SER A 71 -11.56 15.42 39.18
N TYR A 72 -11.13 14.23 39.62
CA TYR A 72 -9.73 13.91 39.98
C TYR A 72 -8.90 13.35 38.82
N SER A 73 -9.49 13.23 37.62
CA SER A 73 -8.94 12.48 36.48
C SER A 73 -8.09 13.29 35.50
N SER A 74 -7.56 14.46 35.88
CA SER A 74 -6.59 15.24 35.07
C SER A 74 -5.22 14.52 34.87
N ARG A 75 -5.19 13.20 35.03
CA ARG A 75 -4.02 12.34 35.16
C ARG A 75 -3.77 11.69 33.81
N THR A 76 -2.98 12.36 33.01
CA THR A 76 -2.72 12.04 31.59
C THR A 76 -1.87 10.80 31.36
N TYR A 77 -1.44 10.10 32.42
CA TYR A 77 -0.47 9.00 32.35
C TYR A 77 -1.09 7.60 32.56
N LEU A 78 -2.38 7.52 32.95
CA LEU A 78 -3.07 6.23 33.10
C LEU A 78 -3.61 5.74 31.74
N PRO A 79 -3.60 4.42 31.48
CA PRO A 79 -4.17 3.85 30.26
C PRO A 79 -5.64 4.23 30.08
N ARG A 80 -6.02 4.56 28.85
CA ARG A 80 -7.37 4.95 28.47
C ARG A 80 -8.05 3.85 27.66
N THR A 81 -9.37 3.85 27.66
CA THR A 81 -10.12 3.10 26.64
C THR A 81 -9.95 3.85 25.33
N SER A 82 -9.15 3.29 24.42
CA SER A 82 -8.89 3.91 23.12
C SER A 82 -10.08 3.73 22.17
N TYR A 83 -10.35 4.73 21.34
CA TYR A 83 -11.27 4.65 20.20
C TYR A 83 -10.55 4.93 18.87
N ALA A 84 -9.29 4.53 18.80
CA ALA A 84 -8.41 4.77 17.67
C ALA A 84 -9.00 4.42 16.30
N TRP A 85 -9.73 3.30 16.20
CA TRP A 85 -10.32 2.84 14.95
C TRP A 85 -11.37 3.82 14.39
N GLN A 86 -11.98 4.67 15.23
CA GLN A 86 -12.95 5.69 14.80
C GLN A 86 -12.30 6.96 14.22
N ARG A 87 -10.96 7.06 14.26
CA ARG A 87 -10.19 8.24 13.87
C ARG A 87 -9.41 7.99 12.57
N GLY A 88 -9.08 9.06 11.85
CA GLY A 88 -8.36 8.97 10.57
C GLY A 88 -9.23 8.53 9.39
N LEU A 89 -10.55 8.48 9.56
CA LEU A 89 -11.49 8.12 8.49
C LEU A 89 -11.82 9.35 7.66
N LEU A 90 -11.68 9.27 6.34
CA LEU A 90 -11.99 10.38 5.43
C LEU A 90 -13.48 10.70 5.48
N LEU A 91 -13.87 11.83 6.02
CA LEU A 91 -15.26 12.30 6.13
C LEU A 91 -15.69 13.09 4.89
N GLU A 92 -14.78 13.91 4.34
CA GLU A 92 -15.08 14.77 3.20
C GLU A 92 -13.83 15.01 2.35
N GLN A 93 -14.02 15.01 1.03
CA GLN A 93 -13.07 15.51 0.05
C GLN A 93 -13.74 16.64 -0.75
N SER A 94 -13.10 17.81 -0.80
CA SER A 94 -13.61 18.98 -1.51
C SER A 94 -12.53 19.57 -2.42
N LEU A 95 -12.79 19.66 -3.72
CA LEU A 95 -11.91 20.23 -4.74
C LEU A 95 -12.29 21.70 -5.01
N TYR A 96 -11.30 22.58 -5.03
CA TYR A 96 -11.46 24.01 -5.28
C TYR A 96 -10.56 24.48 -6.42
N SER A 97 -11.07 25.40 -7.24
CA SER A 97 -10.23 26.18 -8.15
C SER A 97 -9.41 27.22 -7.37
N ALA A 98 -8.43 27.82 -8.05
CA ALA A 98 -7.49 28.77 -7.44
C ALA A 98 -8.17 30.04 -6.85
N ASP A 99 -9.35 30.41 -7.33
CA ASP A 99 -10.18 31.49 -6.81
C ASP A 99 -11.01 31.11 -5.56
N GLY A 100 -10.95 29.84 -5.12
CA GLY A 100 -11.73 29.32 -4.01
C GLY A 100 -13.14 28.85 -4.37
N THR A 101 -13.49 28.76 -5.65
CA THR A 101 -14.77 28.20 -6.09
C THR A 101 -14.76 26.67 -5.94
N LEU A 102 -15.78 26.11 -5.28
CA LEU A 102 -15.95 24.67 -5.10
C LEU A 102 -16.31 23.99 -6.44
N GLN A 103 -15.51 23.02 -6.85
CA GLN A 103 -15.66 22.29 -8.12
C GLN A 103 -16.23 20.89 -7.94
N MET A 104 -15.99 20.24 -6.80
CA MET A 104 -16.50 18.91 -6.50
C MET A 104 -16.49 18.72 -4.98
N ARG A 105 -17.51 18.03 -4.46
CA ARG A 105 -17.53 17.56 -3.07
C ARG A 105 -18.00 16.12 -3.01
N GLN A 106 -17.26 15.32 -2.24
CA GLN A 106 -17.62 13.97 -1.84
C GLN A 106 -17.66 13.89 -0.30
N ARG A 107 -18.70 13.26 0.24
CA ARG A 107 -18.81 12.96 1.68
C ARG A 107 -18.94 11.47 1.91
N ASN A 108 -18.26 10.99 2.94
CA ASN A 108 -18.33 9.61 3.38
C ASN A 108 -19.06 9.57 4.73
N ARG A 109 -19.98 8.63 4.90
CA ARG A 109 -20.66 8.35 6.17
C ARG A 109 -20.26 6.98 6.65
N TYR A 110 -20.01 6.87 7.95
CA TYR A 110 -19.60 5.63 8.59
C TYR A 110 -20.64 5.21 9.62
N ASP A 111 -20.98 3.93 9.65
CA ASP A 111 -21.73 3.33 10.75
C ASP A 111 -20.76 2.97 11.88
N MET A 112 -20.88 3.73 12.98
CA MET A 112 -20.09 3.57 14.20
C MET A 112 -20.84 2.80 15.29
N ASN A 113 -22.06 2.34 15.01
CA ASN A 113 -22.96 1.74 16.01
C ASN A 113 -22.97 0.21 15.95
N ALA A 114 -22.14 -0.40 15.10
CA ALA A 114 -22.03 -1.84 15.03
C ALA A 114 -21.63 -2.42 16.40
N PRO A 115 -22.19 -3.56 16.82
CA PRO A 115 -21.89 -4.14 18.12
C PRO A 115 -20.42 -4.55 18.21
N ALA A 116 -19.82 -4.35 19.38
CA ALA A 116 -18.47 -4.83 19.68
C ALA A 116 -18.40 -6.35 19.51
N LYS A 117 -17.36 -6.82 18.82
CA LYS A 117 -17.05 -8.26 18.68
C LYS A 117 -16.42 -8.81 19.95
N ALA A 118 -15.66 -7.99 20.66
CA ALA A 118 -15.08 -8.31 21.95
C ALA A 118 -14.85 -7.04 22.78
N GLU A 119 -15.07 -7.14 24.08
CA GLU A 119 -14.66 -6.15 25.07
C GLU A 119 -13.87 -6.87 26.16
N ILE A 120 -12.67 -6.38 26.45
CA ILE A 120 -11.81 -6.90 27.51
C ILE A 120 -11.65 -5.81 28.56
N LEU A 121 -12.09 -6.10 29.78
CA LEU A 121 -11.84 -5.25 30.92
C LEU A 121 -10.39 -5.43 31.36
N CYS A 122 -9.64 -4.35 31.32
CA CYS A 122 -8.24 -4.27 31.72
C CYS A 122 -8.12 -3.49 33.03
N ALA A 123 -7.08 -3.78 33.80
CA ALA A 123 -6.77 -3.06 35.02
C ALA A 123 -5.26 -2.84 35.14
N THR A 124 -4.87 -1.69 35.67
CA THR A 124 -3.49 -1.41 36.08
C THR A 124 -3.46 -0.94 37.53
N MET A 125 -2.36 -1.22 38.22
CA MET A 125 -2.12 -0.84 39.61
C MET A 125 -1.01 0.20 39.66
N GLU A 126 -1.25 1.31 40.37
CA GLU A 126 -0.26 2.37 40.54
C GLU A 126 -0.15 2.79 42.00
N ASN A 127 0.99 3.35 42.41
CA ASN A 127 1.11 4.07 43.67
C ASN A 127 0.42 5.43 43.55
N SER A 128 -0.43 5.75 44.52
CA SER A 128 -1.04 7.07 44.66
C SER A 128 0.04 8.14 44.86
N GLN A 129 0.06 9.16 44.00
CA GLN A 129 0.88 10.37 44.21
C GLN A 129 0.41 11.21 45.42
N TYR A 130 -0.80 10.93 45.94
CA TYR A 130 -1.38 11.60 47.10
C TYR A 130 -1.64 10.58 48.21
N PRO A 131 -0.72 10.43 49.19
CA PRO A 131 -0.94 9.52 50.29
C PRO A 131 -2.16 9.96 51.10
N ILE A 132 -3.10 9.03 51.32
CA ILE A 132 -4.23 9.27 52.22
C ILE A 132 -3.70 9.02 53.63
N PHE A 133 -3.77 10.03 54.50
CA PHE A 133 -3.22 9.99 55.87
C PHE A 133 -1.73 9.58 55.93
N GLY A 134 -0.91 10.01 54.97
CA GLY A 134 0.53 9.72 54.98
C GLY A 134 0.91 8.29 54.58
N THR A 135 -0.06 7.44 54.22
CA THR A 135 0.21 6.08 53.73
C THR A 135 0.22 6.05 52.21
N PRO A 136 1.27 5.51 51.55
CA PRO A 136 1.24 5.23 50.12
C PRO A 136 0.11 4.24 49.82
N THR A 137 -0.98 4.73 49.22
CA THR A 137 -2.09 3.87 48.80
C THR A 137 -1.84 3.38 47.38
N LYS A 138 -1.98 2.08 47.12
CA LYS A 138 -2.05 1.58 45.74
C LYS A 138 -3.44 1.86 45.19
N ARG A 139 -3.57 2.28 43.94
CA ARG A 139 -4.86 2.50 43.26
C ARG A 139 -4.98 1.54 42.10
N MET A 140 -6.21 1.23 41.73
CA MET A 140 -6.54 0.41 40.58
C MET A 140 -7.23 1.29 39.54
N ALA A 141 -6.71 1.34 38.31
CA ALA A 141 -7.36 2.01 37.19
C ALA A 141 -7.85 0.96 36.20
N THR A 142 -9.13 0.98 35.85
CA THR A 142 -9.74 0.06 34.90
C THR A 142 -10.09 0.76 33.61
N TYR A 143 -9.84 0.09 32.49
CA TYR A 143 -10.11 0.57 31.13
C TYR A 143 -10.52 -0.61 30.25
N LYS A 144 -10.95 -0.34 29.02
CA LYS A 144 -11.38 -1.39 28.10
C LYS A 144 -10.48 -1.45 26.86
N TRP A 145 -10.25 -2.67 26.39
CA TRP A 145 -9.90 -2.92 24.99
C TRP A 145 -11.16 -3.36 24.26
N ILE A 146 -11.52 -2.62 23.21
CA ILE A 146 -12.74 -2.86 22.45
C ILE A 146 -12.34 -3.22 21.03
N SER A 147 -12.86 -4.33 20.52
CA SER A 147 -12.80 -4.68 19.11
C SER A 147 -14.18 -4.49 18.54
N GLN A 148 -14.34 -3.48 17.67
CA GLN A 148 -15.62 -3.12 17.08
C GLN A 148 -15.43 -2.79 15.60
N PRO A 149 -16.26 -3.34 14.70
CA PRO A 149 -16.18 -3.03 13.28
C PRO A 149 -16.70 -1.62 13.00
N ILE A 150 -16.18 -1.02 11.93
CA ILE A 150 -16.69 0.21 11.34
C ILE A 150 -17.01 -0.07 9.89
N TYR A 151 -18.21 0.28 9.46
CA TYR A 151 -18.64 0.13 8.09
C TYR A 151 -18.72 1.49 7.41
N LEU A 152 -18.22 1.60 6.18
CA LEU A 152 -18.54 2.73 5.33
C LEU A 152 -19.98 2.54 4.88
N ASP A 153 -20.90 3.33 5.43
CA ASP A 153 -22.32 3.28 5.13
C ASP A 153 -22.57 3.77 3.70
N SER A 154 -22.07 4.96 3.39
CA SER A 154 -22.31 5.59 2.10
C SER A 154 -21.24 6.58 1.67
N VAL A 155 -21.06 6.69 0.36
CA VAL A 155 -20.29 7.76 -0.30
C VAL A 155 -21.26 8.58 -1.14
N ILE A 156 -21.29 9.89 -0.90
CA ILE A 156 -22.21 10.83 -1.52
C ILE A 156 -21.39 11.82 -2.33
N VAL A 157 -21.53 11.79 -3.65
CA VAL A 157 -20.95 12.79 -4.56
C VAL A 157 -22.02 13.84 -4.84
N GLU A 158 -21.72 15.10 -4.52
CA GLU A 158 -22.61 16.22 -4.81
C GLU A 158 -22.58 16.58 -6.30
N GLN A 159 -23.69 17.12 -6.81
CA GLN A 159 -23.73 17.67 -8.15
C GLN A 159 -22.77 18.86 -8.24
N SER A 160 -22.00 18.91 -9.32
CA SER A 160 -21.19 20.06 -9.69
C SER A 160 -21.34 20.40 -11.17
N ALA A 161 -20.58 21.40 -11.64
CA ALA A 161 -20.49 21.69 -13.07
C ALA A 161 -19.90 20.53 -13.89
N TYR A 162 -19.18 19.60 -13.24
CA TYR A 162 -18.43 18.53 -13.90
C TYR A 162 -18.82 17.11 -13.45
N SER A 163 -19.51 16.97 -12.32
CA SER A 163 -19.96 15.67 -11.81
C SER A 163 -21.47 15.61 -11.62
N LEU A 164 -22.08 14.53 -12.10
CA LEU A 164 -23.45 14.18 -11.73
C LEU A 164 -23.49 13.64 -10.30
N PRO A 165 -24.57 13.89 -9.55
CA PRO A 165 -24.70 13.37 -8.20
C PRO A 165 -24.86 11.85 -8.23
N SER A 166 -24.26 11.19 -7.25
CA SER A 166 -24.41 9.74 -7.05
C SER A 166 -24.30 9.37 -5.58
N VAL A 167 -24.96 8.28 -5.21
CA VAL A 167 -24.83 7.67 -3.89
C VAL A 167 -24.34 6.24 -4.06
N THR A 168 -23.25 5.92 -3.39
CA THR A 168 -22.74 4.56 -3.25
C THR A 168 -23.06 4.04 -1.87
N THR A 169 -23.61 2.84 -1.78
CA THR A 169 -23.89 2.11 -0.53
C THR A 169 -23.25 0.73 -0.57
N TYR A 170 -23.02 0.14 0.60
CA TYR A 170 -22.30 -1.12 0.72
C TYR A 170 -23.09 -2.16 1.52
N VAL A 171 -22.93 -3.43 1.14
CA VAL A 171 -23.43 -4.58 1.89
C VAL A 171 -22.23 -5.37 2.38
N TYR A 172 -22.16 -5.63 3.69
CA TYR A 172 -21.03 -6.30 4.32
C TYR A 172 -21.37 -7.72 4.78
N ASP A 173 -20.36 -8.60 4.76
CA ASP A 173 -20.35 -9.80 5.59
C ASP A 173 -20.10 -9.41 7.04
N THR A 174 -21.01 -9.75 7.97
CA THR A 174 -20.84 -9.36 9.37
C THR A 174 -19.90 -10.28 10.15
N THR A 175 -19.51 -11.43 9.61
CA THR A 175 -18.56 -12.37 10.20
C THR A 175 -17.13 -12.00 9.83
N TYR A 176 -16.85 -11.84 8.54
CA TYR A 176 -15.52 -11.56 7.99
C TYR A 176 -15.25 -10.08 7.70
N LEU A 177 -16.28 -9.21 7.81
CA LEU A 177 -16.20 -7.76 7.64
C LEU A 177 -15.85 -7.28 6.22
N HIS A 178 -15.96 -8.16 5.22
CA HIS A 178 -15.73 -7.79 3.82
C HIS A 178 -16.96 -7.17 3.17
N ILE A 179 -16.73 -6.35 2.13
CA ILE A 179 -17.79 -5.83 1.27
C ILE A 179 -18.26 -6.95 0.34
N LYS A 180 -19.50 -7.40 0.46
CA LYS A 180 -20.13 -8.33 -0.50
C LYS A 180 -20.67 -7.61 -1.73
N GLU A 181 -21.24 -6.43 -1.55
CA GLU A 181 -21.79 -5.63 -2.65
C GLU A 181 -21.44 -4.14 -2.47
N SER A 182 -21.13 -3.48 -3.58
CA SER A 182 -21.10 -2.02 -3.71
C SER A 182 -22.15 -1.61 -4.73
N ILE A 183 -23.05 -0.71 -4.36
CA ILE A 183 -24.21 -0.33 -5.16
C ILE A 183 -24.16 1.18 -5.38
N VAL A 184 -24.05 1.62 -6.63
CA VAL A 184 -24.09 3.01 -7.04
C VAL A 184 -25.42 3.30 -7.73
N LYS A 185 -26.12 4.32 -7.26
CA LYS A 185 -27.28 4.89 -7.94
C LYS A 185 -26.91 6.25 -8.53
N ASP A 186 -27.01 6.37 -9.85
CA ASP A 186 -26.73 7.62 -10.56
C ASP A 186 -27.98 8.54 -10.63
N ALA A 187 -27.77 9.77 -11.11
CA ALA A 187 -28.82 10.77 -11.28
C ALA A 187 -29.95 10.35 -12.25
N ALA A 188 -29.69 9.39 -13.14
CA ALA A 188 -30.66 8.85 -14.09
C ALA A 188 -31.36 7.58 -13.56
N ASN A 189 -31.22 7.27 -12.28
CA ASN A 189 -31.72 6.06 -11.63
C ASN A 189 -31.15 4.75 -12.19
N ASN A 190 -30.04 4.77 -12.92
CA ASN A 190 -29.33 3.52 -13.21
C ASN A 190 -28.68 3.00 -11.93
N ILE A 191 -28.67 1.68 -11.81
CA ILE A 191 -28.04 0.97 -10.71
C ILE A 191 -26.82 0.25 -11.26
N TYR A 192 -25.65 0.64 -10.76
CA TYR A 192 -24.41 -0.10 -10.96
C TYR A 192 -24.13 -0.90 -9.70
N LYS A 193 -23.92 -2.20 -9.82
CA LYS A 193 -23.61 -3.05 -8.68
C LYS A 193 -22.30 -3.78 -8.94
N THR A 194 -21.43 -3.82 -7.95
CA THR A 194 -20.24 -4.68 -7.94
C THR A 194 -20.41 -5.72 -6.85
N THR A 195 -20.29 -7.00 -7.18
CA THR A 195 -20.29 -8.09 -6.21
C THR A 195 -18.87 -8.62 -6.03
N PHE A 196 -18.57 -9.12 -4.84
CA PHE A 196 -17.28 -9.68 -4.48
C PHE A 196 -17.46 -11.06 -3.87
N LYS A 197 -16.65 -12.01 -4.33
CA LYS A 197 -16.56 -13.35 -3.75
C LYS A 197 -15.15 -13.59 -3.21
N TYR A 198 -15.05 -13.93 -1.93
CA TYR A 198 -13.81 -14.13 -1.19
C TYR A 198 -13.54 -15.62 -0.95
N PRO A 199 -12.34 -16.03 -0.51
CA PRO A 199 -12.02 -17.44 -0.28
C PRO A 199 -12.99 -18.12 0.68
N CYS A 200 -13.46 -17.42 1.71
CA CYS A 200 -14.45 -17.93 2.68
C CYS A 200 -15.86 -18.19 2.07
N ASP A 201 -16.16 -17.66 0.89
CA ASP A 201 -17.44 -17.89 0.20
C ASP A 201 -17.43 -19.16 -0.67
N TYR A 202 -16.30 -19.87 -0.75
CA TYR A 202 -16.18 -21.14 -1.49
C TYR A 202 -16.29 -22.33 -0.55
N ASP A 203 -17.01 -23.35 -1.00
CA ASP A 203 -17.51 -24.42 -0.14
C ASP A 203 -16.44 -25.28 0.56
N ILE A 204 -15.30 -25.66 0.00
CA ILE A 204 -14.27 -26.56 0.59
C ILE A 204 -14.69 -27.89 1.30
N SER A 205 -15.97 -28.28 1.39
CA SER A 205 -16.36 -29.55 2.02
C SER A 205 -16.02 -30.77 1.14
N SER A 206 -15.96 -30.57 -0.18
CA SER A 206 -15.49 -31.55 -1.16
C SER A 206 -13.98 -31.49 -1.35
N ASN A 207 -13.26 -32.55 -0.95
CA ASN A 207 -11.80 -32.60 -0.83
C ASN A 207 -11.04 -32.95 -2.14
N SER A 208 -11.42 -32.43 -3.31
CA SER A 208 -10.70 -32.72 -4.58
C SER A 208 -10.43 -31.47 -5.42
N GLY A 209 -9.31 -31.47 -6.16
CA GLY A 209 -8.93 -30.44 -7.15
C GLY A 209 -7.75 -29.55 -6.77
N ASN A 210 -7.04 -29.01 -7.78
CA ASN A 210 -5.87 -28.13 -7.58
C ASN A 210 -6.24 -26.76 -6.98
N MET A 211 -7.46 -26.28 -7.22
CA MET A 211 -7.91 -25.02 -6.60
C MET A 211 -8.48 -25.23 -5.19
N TYR A 212 -8.92 -26.45 -4.85
CA TYR A 212 -9.29 -26.79 -3.47
C TYR A 212 -8.10 -26.61 -2.53
N SER A 213 -6.90 -27.09 -2.88
CA SER A 213 -5.73 -26.96 -2.00
C SER A 213 -5.31 -25.50 -1.79
N ALA A 214 -5.39 -24.68 -2.85
CA ALA A 214 -5.16 -23.25 -2.77
C ALA A 214 -6.19 -22.55 -1.86
N LEU A 215 -7.49 -22.79 -2.07
CA LEU A 215 -8.57 -22.22 -1.26
C LEU A 215 -8.50 -22.67 0.20
N LYS A 216 -8.24 -23.96 0.44
CA LYS A 216 -8.10 -24.52 1.79
C LYS A 216 -6.94 -23.86 2.53
N THR A 217 -5.81 -23.70 1.87
CA THR A 217 -4.64 -23.04 2.45
C THR A 217 -4.91 -21.55 2.68
N MET A 218 -5.59 -20.87 1.76
CA MET A 218 -6.01 -19.48 1.96
C MET A 218 -6.92 -19.33 3.19
N GLN A 219 -7.96 -20.18 3.32
CA GLN A 219 -8.86 -20.15 4.47
C GLN A 219 -8.15 -20.51 5.79
N ASP A 220 -7.27 -21.52 5.79
CA ASP A 220 -6.49 -21.92 6.97
C ASP A 220 -5.52 -20.84 7.45
N ASN A 221 -5.05 -19.99 6.54
CA ASN A 221 -4.12 -18.90 6.82
C ASN A 221 -4.84 -17.56 7.00
N HIS A 222 -6.18 -17.54 7.08
CA HIS A 222 -6.99 -16.33 7.19
C HIS A 222 -6.71 -15.29 6.10
N MET A 223 -6.42 -15.77 4.88
CA MET A 223 -6.28 -14.94 3.68
C MET A 223 -7.66 -14.53 3.16
N ASP A 224 -8.46 -13.91 4.03
CA ASP A 224 -9.89 -13.76 3.80
C ASP A 224 -10.18 -12.51 2.92
N ALA A 225 -9.33 -11.47 2.98
CA ALA A 225 -9.54 -10.18 2.30
C ALA A 225 -9.11 -10.12 0.82
N PHE A 226 -8.95 -11.27 0.14
CA PHE A 226 -8.51 -11.33 -1.26
C PHE A 226 -9.67 -11.69 -2.19
N PRO A 227 -10.36 -10.73 -2.83
CA PRO A 227 -11.49 -11.03 -3.70
C PRO A 227 -11.03 -11.88 -4.88
N LEU A 228 -11.67 -13.04 -5.04
CA LEU A 228 -11.39 -14.00 -6.09
C LEU A 228 -12.22 -13.71 -7.32
N GLU A 229 -13.53 -13.50 -7.17
CA GLU A 229 -14.41 -13.10 -8.29
C GLU A 229 -15.03 -11.74 -7.99
N VAL A 230 -14.93 -10.82 -8.95
CA VAL A 230 -15.52 -9.49 -8.88
C VAL A 230 -16.36 -9.27 -10.12
N LEU A 231 -17.68 -9.15 -9.98
CA LEU A 231 -18.60 -8.95 -11.10
C LEU A 231 -19.15 -7.54 -11.08
N SER A 232 -19.28 -6.94 -12.27
CA SER A 232 -19.88 -5.63 -12.46
C SER A 232 -21.21 -5.76 -13.18
N TYR A 233 -22.24 -5.11 -12.63
CA TYR A 233 -23.60 -5.11 -13.14
C TYR A 233 -24.05 -3.70 -13.49
N LYS A 234 -24.88 -3.58 -14.52
CA LYS A 234 -25.69 -2.40 -14.82
C LYS A 234 -27.15 -2.82 -14.97
N ASN A 235 -28.02 -2.24 -14.16
CA ASN A 235 -29.46 -2.51 -14.15
C ASN A 235 -29.79 -4.01 -14.12
N GLY A 236 -29.07 -4.77 -13.27
CA GLY A 236 -29.26 -6.21 -13.09
C GLY A 236 -28.61 -7.11 -14.14
N ARG A 237 -27.92 -6.56 -15.14
CA ARG A 237 -27.17 -7.34 -16.15
C ARG A 237 -25.67 -7.23 -15.92
N ILE A 238 -24.95 -8.34 -16.03
CA ILE A 238 -23.50 -8.38 -15.92
C ILE A 238 -22.90 -7.69 -17.15
N THR A 239 -22.04 -6.71 -16.90
CA THR A 239 -21.30 -5.95 -17.93
C THR A 239 -19.82 -6.28 -17.96
N GLY A 240 -19.30 -6.95 -16.93
CA GLY A 240 -17.90 -7.36 -16.85
C GLY A 240 -17.62 -8.17 -15.59
N GLY A 241 -16.43 -8.75 -15.54
CA GLY A 241 -15.99 -9.58 -14.43
C GLY A 241 -14.47 -9.68 -14.41
N HIS A 242 -13.92 -9.83 -13.21
CA HIS A 242 -12.52 -10.10 -12.93
C HIS A 242 -12.43 -11.36 -12.07
N LEU A 243 -11.50 -12.25 -12.40
CA LEU A 243 -11.28 -13.49 -11.65
C LEU A 243 -9.79 -13.66 -11.38
N THR A 244 -9.43 -13.78 -10.10
CA THR A 244 -8.06 -14.00 -9.64
C THR A 244 -7.89 -15.47 -9.28
N THR A 245 -6.84 -16.10 -9.80
CA THR A 245 -6.51 -17.50 -9.46
C THR A 245 -5.22 -17.58 -8.67
N TYR A 246 -5.14 -18.60 -7.82
CA TYR A 246 -4.01 -18.86 -6.97
C TYR A 246 -3.54 -20.30 -7.15
N LYS A 247 -2.23 -20.49 -7.05
CA LYS A 247 -1.59 -21.79 -7.07
C LYS A 247 -1.03 -22.10 -5.69
N ASP A 248 -1.30 -23.32 -5.22
CA ASP A 248 -0.60 -23.90 -4.10
C ASP A 248 0.81 -24.33 -4.53
N ALA A 249 1.82 -23.73 -3.90
CA ALA A 249 3.23 -24.01 -4.09
C ALA A 249 3.88 -24.49 -2.79
N SER A 250 3.07 -25.01 -1.86
CA SER A 250 3.54 -25.50 -0.56
C SER A 250 4.60 -26.58 -0.73
N VAL A 251 5.67 -26.47 0.05
CA VAL A 251 6.77 -27.45 0.09
C VAL A 251 6.94 -27.91 1.53
N SER A 252 6.85 -29.22 1.75
CA SER A 252 6.93 -29.81 3.09
C SER A 252 5.91 -29.16 4.06
N SER A 253 6.34 -28.67 5.22
CA SER A 253 5.49 -27.97 6.20
C SER A 253 5.19 -26.51 5.85
N SER A 254 5.82 -25.94 4.82
CA SER A 254 5.61 -24.53 4.45
C SER A 254 4.38 -24.39 3.56
N LYS A 255 3.36 -23.70 4.06
CA LYS A 255 2.14 -23.36 3.31
C LYS A 255 2.39 -22.12 2.45
N ILE A 256 2.48 -22.29 1.13
CA ILE A 256 2.82 -21.21 0.19
C ILE A 256 1.72 -21.07 -0.86
N ILE A 257 1.14 -19.88 -0.95
CA ILE A 257 0.14 -19.53 -1.97
C ILE A 257 0.69 -18.42 -2.86
N LEU A 258 0.67 -18.67 -4.16
CA LEU A 258 1.13 -17.72 -5.18
C LEU A 258 -0.05 -17.28 -6.03
N LYS A 259 -0.22 -15.97 -6.21
CA LYS A 259 -1.16 -15.44 -7.20
C LYS A 259 -0.71 -15.91 -8.58
N GLN A 260 -1.54 -16.66 -9.28
CA GLN A 260 -1.16 -17.30 -10.54
C GLN A 260 -1.57 -16.47 -11.75
N SER A 261 -2.83 -16.05 -11.83
CA SER A 261 -3.31 -15.28 -12.99
C SER A 261 -4.50 -14.39 -12.66
N ASP A 262 -4.66 -13.35 -13.46
CA ASP A 262 -5.85 -12.51 -13.52
C ASP A 262 -6.60 -12.80 -14.82
N LEU A 263 -7.91 -12.98 -14.76
CA LEU A 263 -8.79 -13.21 -15.90
C LEU A 263 -9.84 -12.11 -15.98
N SER A 264 -10.29 -11.80 -17.19
CA SER A 264 -11.31 -10.80 -17.47
C SER A 264 -12.43 -11.41 -18.29
N LEU A 265 -13.68 -11.18 -17.88
CA LEU A 265 -14.87 -11.64 -18.57
C LEU A 265 -15.06 -10.86 -19.88
N LYS A 266 -15.10 -11.57 -21.01
CA LYS A 266 -15.28 -10.98 -22.35
C LYS A 266 -16.73 -11.12 -22.80
N LEU A 267 -17.47 -10.01 -22.78
CA LEU A 267 -18.86 -9.95 -23.20
C LEU A 267 -19.01 -9.06 -24.43
N ALA A 268 -19.68 -9.55 -25.48
CA ALA A 268 -20.09 -8.72 -26.61
C ALA A 268 -21.30 -7.84 -26.26
N GLN A 269 -22.14 -8.27 -25.31
CA GLN A 269 -23.33 -7.59 -24.82
C GLN A 269 -23.57 -7.93 -23.33
N PRO A 270 -24.26 -7.08 -22.55
CA PRO A 270 -24.58 -7.37 -21.16
C PRO A 270 -25.40 -8.65 -20.98
N LEU A 271 -25.03 -9.45 -20.00
CA LEU A 271 -25.54 -10.80 -19.76
C LEU A 271 -26.54 -10.84 -18.60
N ALA A 272 -27.56 -11.68 -18.65
CA ALA A 272 -28.41 -11.93 -17.48
C ALA A 272 -27.68 -12.85 -16.48
N ASP A 273 -27.87 -12.64 -15.18
CA ASP A 273 -27.17 -13.42 -14.14
C ASP A 273 -27.44 -14.94 -14.25
N ALA A 274 -28.65 -15.33 -14.67
CA ALA A 274 -29.02 -16.73 -14.89
C ALA A 274 -28.25 -17.42 -16.04
N ASP A 275 -27.68 -16.63 -16.96
CA ASP A 275 -26.88 -17.13 -18.08
C ASP A 275 -25.36 -17.10 -17.76
N PHE A 276 -25.00 -16.79 -16.52
CA PHE A 276 -23.63 -16.69 -16.04
C PHE A 276 -23.29 -17.85 -15.10
N VAL A 277 -22.11 -18.45 -15.30
CA VAL A 277 -21.60 -19.46 -14.37
C VAL A 277 -20.67 -18.79 -13.36
N HIS A 278 -21.21 -18.47 -12.19
CA HIS A 278 -20.44 -17.96 -11.05
C HIS A 278 -19.31 -18.91 -10.68
N SER A 279 -18.14 -18.36 -10.35
CA SER A 279 -16.98 -19.18 -10.03
C SER A 279 -17.26 -20.09 -8.85
N ASN A 280 -16.79 -21.33 -8.92
CA ASN A 280 -16.83 -22.28 -7.84
C ASN A 280 -15.59 -23.18 -7.89
N HIS A 281 -15.36 -23.93 -6.82
CA HIS A 281 -14.33 -24.95 -6.78
C HIS A 281 -14.95 -26.34 -7.01
N GLY A 282 -14.24 -27.16 -7.78
CA GLY A 282 -14.48 -28.59 -7.98
C GLY A 282 -13.14 -29.24 -8.29
N ASP A 283 -13.09 -30.24 -9.18
CA ASP A 283 -11.80 -30.83 -9.61
C ASP A 283 -10.85 -29.79 -10.28
N GLY A 284 -11.37 -28.61 -10.66
CA GLY A 284 -10.65 -27.40 -11.03
C GLY A 284 -11.41 -26.11 -10.65
N LEU A 285 -10.94 -24.96 -11.14
CA LEU A 285 -11.71 -23.71 -11.10
C LEU A 285 -12.83 -23.79 -12.13
N ASN A 286 -14.05 -24.00 -11.65
CA ASN A 286 -15.24 -23.94 -12.48
C ASN A 286 -15.65 -22.47 -12.54
N ALA A 287 -15.53 -21.84 -13.69
CA ALA A 287 -15.97 -20.47 -13.93
C ALA A 287 -16.56 -20.36 -15.33
N ASP A 288 -17.20 -19.23 -15.59
CA ASP A 288 -17.77 -18.94 -16.89
C ASP A 288 -16.73 -19.06 -18.03
N ASN A 289 -17.10 -19.74 -19.11
CA ASN A 289 -16.18 -20.02 -20.23
C ASN A 289 -15.78 -18.77 -21.04
N ARG A 290 -16.40 -17.62 -20.77
CA ARG A 290 -16.06 -16.32 -21.39
C ARG A 290 -14.98 -15.56 -20.65
N TYR A 291 -14.46 -16.09 -19.54
CA TYR A 291 -13.25 -15.57 -18.93
C TYR A 291 -12.04 -15.85 -19.84
N ASP A 292 -11.21 -14.82 -20.02
CA ASP A 292 -9.97 -14.92 -20.78
C ASP A 292 -8.81 -14.36 -19.93
N THR A 293 -7.63 -14.95 -20.08
CA THR A 293 -6.45 -14.59 -19.27
C THR A 293 -6.01 -13.17 -19.60
N LEU A 294 -5.98 -12.30 -18.58
CA LEU A 294 -5.49 -10.94 -18.66
C LEU A 294 -3.99 -10.88 -18.37
N ALA A 295 -3.54 -11.61 -17.36
CA ALA A 295 -2.13 -11.74 -17.01
C ALA A 295 -1.85 -13.08 -16.31
N ILE A 296 -0.64 -13.62 -16.48
CA ILE A 296 -0.16 -14.83 -15.81
C ILE A 296 1.24 -14.61 -15.24
N ASN A 297 1.40 -14.90 -13.95
CA ASN A 297 2.69 -14.90 -13.27
C ASN A 297 3.40 -16.22 -13.56
N LEU A 298 4.50 -16.15 -14.31
CA LEU A 298 5.22 -17.34 -14.76
C LEU A 298 6.39 -17.70 -13.84
N LYS A 299 7.02 -16.71 -13.19
CA LYS A 299 8.18 -16.90 -12.31
C LYS A 299 8.13 -16.00 -11.09
N PHE A 300 8.75 -16.48 -10.02
CA PHE A 300 8.89 -15.80 -8.74
C PHE A 300 10.35 -15.81 -8.29
N ASP A 301 10.77 -14.82 -7.52
CA ASP A 301 12.06 -14.83 -6.82
C ASP A 301 12.01 -15.68 -5.53
N GLY A 302 13.14 -15.73 -4.79
CA GLY A 302 13.22 -16.43 -3.50
C GLY A 302 12.34 -15.83 -2.40
N GLY A 303 11.92 -14.57 -2.56
CA GLY A 303 10.99 -13.86 -1.68
C GLY A 303 9.51 -14.07 -2.06
N LEU A 304 9.24 -14.93 -3.04
CA LEU A 304 7.91 -15.22 -3.59
C LEU A 304 7.25 -14.03 -4.32
N ASN A 305 8.05 -13.05 -4.76
CA ASN A 305 7.57 -11.96 -5.59
C ASN A 305 7.53 -12.36 -7.07
N PRO A 306 6.49 -11.98 -7.83
CA PRO A 306 6.44 -12.26 -9.27
C PRO A 306 7.52 -11.44 -10.01
N ILE A 307 8.43 -12.12 -10.71
CA ILE A 307 9.52 -11.48 -11.46
C ILE A 307 9.34 -11.54 -12.98
N TYR A 308 8.40 -12.35 -13.47
CA TYR A 308 8.08 -12.44 -14.88
C TYR A 308 6.59 -12.75 -15.08
N ILE A 309 5.92 -11.86 -15.81
CA ILE A 309 4.47 -11.87 -16.06
C ILE A 309 4.24 -11.73 -17.57
N ASN A 310 3.35 -12.56 -18.11
CA ASN A 310 2.85 -12.38 -19.47
C ASN A 310 1.44 -11.79 -19.42
N ASP A 311 1.19 -10.76 -20.22
CA ASP A 311 -0.14 -10.19 -20.41
C ASP A 311 -0.89 -10.83 -21.59
N ARG A 312 -2.19 -10.52 -21.71
CA ARG A 312 -3.09 -11.03 -22.75
C ARG A 312 -2.62 -10.75 -24.19
N THR A 313 -1.87 -9.68 -24.41
CA THR A 313 -1.39 -9.29 -25.73
C THR A 313 -0.07 -9.97 -26.10
N GLY A 314 0.45 -10.84 -25.23
CA GLY A 314 1.79 -11.41 -25.34
C GLY A 314 2.88 -10.45 -24.86
N GLY A 315 2.49 -9.32 -24.24
CA GLY A 315 3.41 -8.39 -23.61
C GLY A 315 4.08 -9.04 -22.42
N GLN A 316 5.39 -8.81 -22.30
CA GLN A 316 6.23 -9.37 -21.26
C GLN A 316 6.54 -8.29 -20.24
N LEU A 317 6.32 -8.57 -18.95
CA LEU A 317 6.68 -7.69 -17.85
C LEU A 317 7.66 -8.41 -16.92
N SER A 318 8.81 -7.80 -16.68
CA SER A 318 9.78 -8.26 -15.70
C SER A 318 9.99 -7.25 -14.59
N TYR A 319 10.27 -7.77 -13.39
CA TYR A 319 10.42 -6.97 -12.18
C TYR A 319 11.79 -7.21 -11.56
N ILE A 320 12.34 -6.17 -10.96
CA ILE A 320 13.51 -6.25 -10.07
C ILE A 320 13.05 -5.73 -8.70
N TYR A 321 13.29 -6.51 -7.66
CA TYR A 321 13.01 -6.14 -6.28
C TYR A 321 14.31 -5.84 -5.54
N GLY A 322 14.32 -4.74 -4.79
CA GLY A 322 15.39 -4.36 -3.88
C GLY A 322 14.88 -4.24 -2.45
N TYR A 323 15.69 -3.65 -1.57
CA TYR A 323 15.36 -3.48 -0.15
C TYR A 323 15.06 -4.82 0.52
N ASN A 324 15.96 -5.79 0.35
CA ASN A 324 15.76 -7.17 0.80
C ASN A 324 14.50 -7.82 0.19
N GLN A 325 14.33 -7.66 -1.13
CA GLN A 325 13.21 -8.22 -1.92
C GLN A 325 11.82 -7.76 -1.45
N SER A 326 11.71 -6.61 -0.78
CA SER A 326 10.43 -6.15 -0.24
C SER A 326 9.72 -5.11 -1.11
N LEU A 327 10.46 -4.44 -2.00
CA LEU A 327 9.93 -3.33 -2.81
C LEU A 327 10.43 -3.41 -4.26
N PRO A 328 9.57 -3.18 -5.26
CA PRO A 328 9.99 -3.12 -6.65
C PRO A 328 10.88 -1.89 -6.88
N ILE A 329 12.01 -2.10 -7.53
CA ILE A 329 12.96 -1.05 -7.94
C ILE A 329 13.02 -0.87 -9.45
N ALA A 330 12.56 -1.86 -10.23
CA ALA A 330 12.36 -1.71 -11.67
C ALA A 330 11.20 -2.56 -12.20
N ILE A 331 10.51 -2.02 -13.21
CA ILE A 331 9.52 -2.71 -14.03
C ILE A 331 9.93 -2.54 -15.49
N VAL A 332 10.07 -3.64 -16.22
CA VAL A 332 10.56 -3.65 -17.61
C VAL A 332 9.54 -4.32 -18.51
N GLN A 333 9.10 -3.60 -19.54
CA GLN A 333 8.22 -4.11 -20.60
C GLN A 333 9.07 -4.68 -21.74
N ASN A 334 8.62 -5.79 -22.36
CA ASN A 334 9.30 -6.50 -23.45
C ASN A 334 10.70 -7.01 -23.09
N ALA A 335 10.87 -7.53 -21.87
CA ALA A 335 12.12 -8.16 -21.47
C ALA A 335 11.86 -9.36 -20.57
N MET A 336 12.81 -10.28 -20.54
CA MET A 336 12.82 -11.45 -19.66
C MET A 336 13.89 -11.32 -18.57
N THR A 337 13.58 -11.81 -17.38
CA THR A 337 14.53 -11.95 -16.28
C THR A 337 14.46 -13.36 -15.71
N TYR A 338 15.60 -14.04 -15.52
CA TYR A 338 15.64 -15.23 -14.66
C TYR A 338 17.02 -15.48 -14.04
N GLU A 339 17.00 -15.91 -12.78
CA GLU A 339 18.13 -16.53 -12.08
C GLU A 339 17.68 -17.86 -11.44
N SER A 340 18.36 -18.96 -11.76
CA SER A 340 18.77 -20.00 -10.78
C SER A 340 19.57 -21.10 -11.48
N SER A 341 20.64 -21.54 -10.82
CA SER A 341 21.65 -22.50 -11.29
C SER A 341 21.39 -23.97 -10.91
N ALA A 342 20.22 -24.32 -10.37
CA ALA A 342 20.07 -25.58 -9.64
C ALA A 342 19.38 -26.73 -10.39
N ASP A 343 18.44 -26.51 -11.30
CA ASP A 343 17.72 -27.64 -11.92
C ASP A 343 17.27 -27.34 -13.35
N TYR A 344 17.77 -28.17 -14.26
CA TYR A 344 17.34 -28.33 -15.66
C TYR A 344 17.80 -27.22 -16.64
N THR A 345 18.37 -27.65 -17.78
CA THR A 345 18.96 -26.82 -18.85
C THR A 345 18.11 -25.60 -19.20
N PRO A 346 18.50 -24.38 -18.81
CA PRO A 346 17.74 -23.19 -19.12
C PRO A 346 18.51 -22.33 -20.12
N SER A 347 17.90 -22.05 -21.27
CA SER A 347 18.22 -20.85 -22.06
C SER A 347 17.72 -19.64 -21.26
N VAL A 348 18.45 -19.28 -20.19
CA VAL A 348 18.24 -18.07 -19.39
C VAL A 348 18.67 -16.90 -20.24
N CYS A 349 17.87 -15.84 -20.38
CA CYS A 349 18.34 -14.53 -20.80
C CYS A 349 18.21 -13.59 -19.58
N LYS A 350 19.33 -13.27 -18.90
CA LYS A 350 19.33 -12.17 -17.93
C LYS A 350 19.42 -10.89 -18.75
N GLU A 351 18.29 -10.36 -19.16
CA GLU A 351 18.25 -9.22 -20.10
C GLU A 351 18.24 -7.88 -19.38
N ILE A 352 17.88 -7.88 -18.09
CA ILE A 352 17.64 -6.66 -17.33
C ILE A 352 18.59 -6.53 -16.13
N PHE A 353 18.97 -5.30 -15.85
CA PHE A 353 19.68 -4.90 -14.64
C PHE A 353 19.32 -3.47 -14.26
N HIS A 354 19.19 -3.22 -12.97
CA HIS A 354 19.05 -1.87 -12.45
C HIS A 354 19.70 -1.75 -11.07
N THR A 355 20.34 -0.61 -10.81
CA THR A 355 20.67 -0.18 -9.45
C THR A 355 20.67 1.35 -9.36
N SER A 356 20.13 1.85 -8.25
CA SER A 356 20.25 3.22 -7.74
C SER A 356 21.15 3.27 -6.49
N PHE A 357 21.82 2.15 -6.17
CA PHE A 357 22.75 1.98 -5.03
C PHE A 357 22.13 2.16 -3.64
N GLU A 358 20.80 2.26 -3.54
CA GLU A 358 20.11 2.52 -2.26
C GLU A 358 20.35 1.46 -1.19
N GLU A 359 20.46 0.19 -1.59
CA GLU A 359 20.74 -0.95 -0.70
C GLU A 359 22.22 -1.35 -0.63
N ASP A 360 23.07 -0.72 -1.44
CA ASP A 360 24.51 -1.03 -1.49
C ASP A 360 25.21 -0.45 -0.25
N THR A 361 26.16 -1.23 0.28
CA THR A 361 26.97 -0.95 1.48
C THR A 361 28.45 -0.80 1.17
N SER A 362 28.84 -0.88 -0.11
CA SER A 362 30.19 -0.60 -0.59
C SER A 362 30.68 0.78 -0.13
N SER A 363 31.96 0.90 0.21
CA SER A 363 32.60 2.16 0.61
C SER A 363 32.52 3.25 -0.45
N ASN A 364 32.34 2.87 -1.71
CA ASN A 364 32.21 3.79 -2.82
C ASN A 364 30.81 4.38 -2.93
N VAL A 365 29.81 3.76 -2.30
CA VAL A 365 28.43 4.28 -2.30
C VAL A 365 28.29 5.26 -1.15
N VAL A 366 27.95 6.50 -1.49
CA VAL A 366 27.88 7.61 -0.54
C VAL A 366 26.50 8.25 -0.55
N ILE A 367 26.09 8.77 0.61
CA ILE A 367 24.90 9.62 0.69
C ILE A 367 25.23 10.94 -0.01
N LEU A 368 24.48 11.26 -1.06
CA LEU A 368 24.66 12.47 -1.85
C LEU A 368 23.37 13.31 -1.78
N PRO A 369 23.38 14.49 -1.14
CA PRO A 369 22.16 15.32 -1.00
C PRO A 369 21.51 15.68 -2.34
N LEU A 370 22.29 15.76 -3.41
CA LEU A 370 21.84 16.03 -4.79
C LEU A 370 21.96 14.78 -5.68
N ALA A 371 21.76 13.58 -5.13
CA ALA A 371 21.64 12.35 -5.91
C ALA A 371 20.59 12.49 -7.03
N LYS A 372 20.78 11.79 -8.16
CA LYS A 372 19.83 11.88 -9.28
C LYS A 372 18.51 11.25 -8.89
N THR A 373 18.55 10.15 -8.14
CA THR A 373 17.42 9.46 -7.52
C THR A 373 17.76 9.05 -6.10
N GLY A 374 16.75 8.72 -5.30
CA GLY A 374 16.97 8.26 -3.93
C GLY A 374 17.84 9.22 -3.10
N ARG A 375 18.79 8.66 -2.36
CA ARG A 375 19.67 9.38 -1.43
C ARG A 375 21.15 9.04 -1.64
N LYS A 376 21.47 7.97 -2.37
CA LYS A 376 22.83 7.47 -2.55
C LYS A 376 23.27 7.55 -4.01
N ALA A 377 24.56 7.60 -4.21
CA ALA A 377 25.19 7.47 -5.52
C ALA A 377 26.54 6.75 -5.38
N TYR A 378 27.01 6.10 -6.44
CA TYR A 378 28.30 5.43 -6.46
C TYR A 378 29.41 6.40 -6.88
N ARG A 379 30.50 6.49 -6.12
CA ARG A 379 31.66 7.34 -6.38
C ARG A 379 32.81 6.55 -7.01
N GLY A 380 33.30 7.02 -8.15
CA GLY A 380 34.39 6.42 -8.90
C GLY A 380 33.92 5.47 -10.01
N SER A 381 34.85 4.66 -10.54
CA SER A 381 34.53 3.66 -11.56
C SER A 381 33.76 2.47 -10.97
N TYR A 382 32.66 2.10 -11.62
CA TYR A 382 31.78 1.01 -11.22
C TYR A 382 31.88 -0.15 -12.20
N LYS A 383 32.17 -1.35 -11.68
CA LYS A 383 32.14 -2.59 -12.46
C LYS A 383 30.71 -3.13 -12.49
N LEU A 384 30.09 -3.09 -13.65
CA LEU A 384 28.73 -3.56 -13.87
C LEU A 384 28.63 -5.07 -13.63
N ALA A 385 27.81 -5.47 -12.67
CA ALA A 385 27.54 -6.87 -12.34
C ALA A 385 26.45 -7.48 -13.26
N PHE A 386 26.62 -7.32 -14.57
CA PHE A 386 25.70 -7.83 -15.59
C PHE A 386 26.47 -8.68 -16.60
N ASN A 387 26.05 -9.94 -16.76
CA ASN A 387 26.60 -10.87 -17.74
C ASN A 387 25.44 -11.37 -18.61
N PRO A 388 25.32 -10.88 -19.85
CA PRO A 388 24.27 -11.34 -20.75
C PRO A 388 24.53 -12.78 -21.22
N SER A 389 23.46 -13.43 -21.68
CA SER A 389 23.50 -14.85 -22.02
C SER A 389 24.07 -15.13 -23.42
N SER A 390 24.11 -14.13 -24.30
CA SER A 390 24.68 -14.24 -25.64
C SER A 390 25.77 -13.20 -25.90
N LEU A 391 26.76 -13.63 -26.68
CA LEU A 391 27.85 -12.81 -27.22
C LEU A 391 27.37 -11.75 -28.21
N THR A 392 26.18 -11.89 -28.81
CA THR A 392 25.69 -11.01 -29.88
C THR A 392 24.66 -9.99 -29.40
N ASP A 393 24.14 -10.15 -28.20
CA ASP A 393 23.05 -9.30 -27.70
C ASP A 393 23.55 -7.87 -27.48
N SER A 394 22.71 -6.93 -27.88
CA SER A 394 22.95 -5.49 -27.68
C SER A 394 21.88 -4.95 -26.75
N PHE A 395 22.32 -4.25 -25.71
CA PHE A 395 21.46 -3.69 -24.67
C PHE A 395 21.57 -2.17 -24.69
N ILE A 396 20.52 -1.50 -24.25
CA ILE A 396 20.60 -0.11 -23.81
C ILE A 396 21.27 -0.12 -22.45
N LEU A 397 22.48 0.44 -22.36
CA LEU A 397 23.12 0.80 -21.10
C LEU A 397 22.92 2.31 -20.89
N SER A 398 22.16 2.65 -19.85
CA SER A 398 21.98 4.04 -19.45
C SER A 398 22.32 4.24 -17.98
N TYR A 399 22.93 5.38 -17.66
CA TYR A 399 23.19 5.83 -16.31
C TYR A 399 23.36 7.35 -16.29
N TRP A 400 23.25 7.95 -15.12
CA TRP A 400 23.55 9.37 -14.94
C TRP A 400 24.93 9.52 -14.32
N ILE A 401 25.71 10.49 -14.81
CA ILE A 401 27.02 10.83 -14.28
C ILE A 401 27.09 12.30 -13.88
N SER A 402 27.68 12.56 -12.73
CA SER A 402 27.94 13.90 -12.18
C SER A 402 29.42 14.06 -11.86
N ARG A 403 29.97 15.23 -12.14
CA ARG A 403 31.38 15.61 -11.85
C ARG A 403 31.49 16.75 -10.83
N ASP A 404 30.36 17.16 -10.25
CA ASP A 404 30.24 18.34 -9.40
C ASP A 404 29.34 18.09 -8.19
N GLU A 405 29.40 16.87 -7.65
CA GLU A 405 28.65 16.43 -6.46
C GLU A 405 27.12 16.51 -6.62
N GLY A 406 26.63 16.25 -7.83
CA GLY A 406 25.21 16.10 -8.14
C GLY A 406 24.52 17.41 -8.52
N ARG A 407 25.27 18.51 -8.63
CA ARG A 407 24.72 19.80 -9.09
C ARG A 407 24.29 19.72 -10.55
N THR A 408 25.03 18.97 -11.37
CA THR A 408 24.67 18.68 -12.75
C THR A 408 24.80 17.19 -13.04
N TRP A 409 23.78 16.64 -13.71
CA TRP A 409 23.74 15.24 -14.12
C TRP A 409 23.68 15.16 -15.63
N THR A 410 24.61 14.41 -16.22
CA THR A 410 24.61 14.11 -17.65
C THR A 410 24.15 12.67 -17.86
N LYS A 411 23.15 12.46 -18.71
CA LYS A 411 22.72 11.10 -19.08
C LYS A 411 23.73 10.49 -20.05
N VAL A 412 24.22 9.32 -19.71
CA VAL A 412 24.86 8.41 -20.66
C VAL A 412 23.79 7.41 -21.09
N ASP A 413 23.61 7.24 -22.39
CA ASP A 413 22.61 6.36 -22.98
C ASP A 413 23.18 5.79 -24.28
N ALA A 414 23.46 4.49 -24.30
CA ALA A 414 24.15 3.88 -25.42
C ALA A 414 23.75 2.43 -25.62
N VAL A 415 23.62 2.04 -26.89
CA VAL A 415 23.55 0.63 -27.27
C VAL A 415 24.95 0.03 -27.16
N ARG A 416 25.07 -1.06 -26.40
CA ARG A 416 26.34 -1.73 -26.09
C ARG A 416 26.17 -3.24 -26.11
N ASN A 417 27.18 -3.92 -26.61
CA ASN A 417 27.42 -5.32 -26.26
C ASN A 417 28.11 -5.35 -24.90
N LEU A 418 27.52 -6.06 -23.94
CA LEU A 418 27.99 -6.11 -22.54
C LEU A 418 28.66 -7.45 -22.21
N TRP A 419 29.00 -8.25 -23.22
CA TRP A 419 29.72 -9.49 -23.02
C TRP A 419 31.12 -9.23 -22.42
N GLY A 420 31.50 -10.03 -21.42
CA GLY A 420 32.77 -9.86 -20.70
C GLY A 420 32.76 -8.77 -19.63
N GLY A 421 31.59 -8.15 -19.40
CA GLY A 421 31.37 -7.10 -18.41
C GLY A 421 31.65 -5.70 -18.94
N ALA A 422 31.23 -4.69 -18.17
CA ALA A 422 31.47 -3.28 -18.48
C ALA A 422 31.91 -2.53 -17.22
N THR A 423 32.79 -1.55 -17.40
CA THR A 423 33.12 -0.58 -16.36
C THR A 423 32.59 0.77 -16.80
N ILE A 424 31.81 1.43 -15.94
CA ILE A 424 31.23 2.74 -16.18
C ILE A 424 31.75 3.76 -15.18
N GLY A 425 31.57 5.04 -15.49
CA GLY A 425 32.03 6.16 -14.69
C GLY A 425 33.52 6.43 -14.78
N GLU A 426 33.97 7.36 -13.96
CA GLU A 426 35.30 7.97 -13.99
C GLU A 426 35.80 8.15 -12.56
N GLU A 427 37.10 8.38 -12.42
CA GLU A 427 37.69 8.68 -11.12
C GLU A 427 37.00 9.92 -10.49
N ASN A 428 36.58 9.80 -9.23
CA ASN A 428 35.90 10.84 -8.45
C ASN A 428 34.53 11.31 -8.97
N ALA A 429 34.03 10.80 -10.10
CA ALA A 429 32.67 11.08 -10.57
C ALA A 429 31.62 10.30 -9.75
N TYR A 430 30.38 10.78 -9.78
CA TYR A 430 29.23 10.12 -9.17
C TYR A 430 28.35 9.49 -10.24
N ILE A 431 27.96 8.24 -10.03
CA ILE A 431 27.10 7.46 -10.92
C ILE A 431 25.81 7.16 -10.17
N ASP A 432 24.68 7.25 -10.87
CA ASP A 432 23.37 6.90 -10.34
C ASP A 432 22.46 6.37 -11.48
N GLU A 433 21.35 5.74 -11.12
CA GLU A 433 20.30 5.26 -12.04
C GLU A 433 20.86 4.38 -13.17
N VAL A 434 21.64 3.35 -12.83
CA VAL A 434 22.19 2.43 -13.82
C VAL A 434 21.08 1.50 -14.32
N ARG A 435 20.94 1.38 -15.63
CA ARG A 435 19.93 0.57 -16.31
C ARG A 435 20.56 -0.22 -17.45
N VAL A 436 20.18 -1.48 -17.55
CA VAL A 436 20.45 -2.35 -18.69
C VAL A 436 19.17 -3.05 -19.07
N TYR A 437 18.79 -2.97 -20.34
CA TYR A 437 17.60 -3.65 -20.88
C TYR A 437 17.70 -3.78 -22.41
N PRO A 438 16.92 -4.69 -23.04
CA PRO A 438 16.85 -4.83 -24.49
C PRO A 438 16.45 -3.52 -25.21
N GLN A 439 16.79 -3.40 -26.48
CA GLN A 439 16.55 -2.16 -27.23
C GLN A 439 15.07 -1.85 -27.48
N ASP A 440 14.24 -2.88 -27.58
CA ASP A 440 12.79 -2.82 -27.75
C ASP A 440 12.02 -2.83 -26.41
N ALA A 441 12.76 -2.85 -25.29
CA ALA A 441 12.22 -2.83 -23.95
C ALA A 441 12.07 -1.41 -23.39
N ARG A 442 11.20 -1.27 -22.39
CA ARG A 442 10.95 0.00 -21.68
C ARG A 442 11.04 -0.21 -20.19
N MET A 443 11.95 0.48 -19.52
CA MET A 443 12.20 0.34 -18.08
C MET A 443 11.72 1.55 -17.29
N THR A 444 10.88 1.33 -16.28
CA THR A 444 10.55 2.32 -15.23
C THR A 444 11.24 1.90 -13.93
N THR A 445 11.88 2.84 -13.24
CA THR A 445 12.65 2.57 -12.01
C THR A 445 12.09 3.34 -10.83
N TYR A 446 12.39 2.85 -9.62
CA TYR A 446 11.86 3.38 -8.38
C TYR A 446 12.90 3.36 -7.26
N THR A 447 12.92 4.40 -6.45
CA THR A 447 13.63 4.42 -5.17
C THR A 447 12.64 4.62 -4.03
N HIS A 448 12.96 4.09 -2.85
CA HIS A 448 12.10 4.12 -1.68
C HIS A 448 12.85 4.53 -0.42
N LEU A 449 12.10 5.06 0.53
CA LEU A 449 12.47 5.11 1.94
C LEU A 449 11.66 4.02 2.66
N PRO A 450 12.26 2.89 3.03
CA PRO A 450 11.54 1.76 3.63
C PRO A 450 10.71 2.18 4.85
N GLY A 451 9.45 1.74 4.90
CA GLY A 451 8.51 2.09 5.95
C GLY A 451 7.89 3.50 5.85
N VAL A 452 8.33 4.32 4.88
CA VAL A 452 7.78 5.68 4.65
C VAL A 452 7.09 5.76 3.30
N GLY A 453 7.80 5.47 2.20
CA GLY A 453 7.22 5.51 0.85
C GLY A 453 8.25 5.69 -0.25
N MET A 454 7.77 5.76 -1.49
CA MET A 454 8.57 6.00 -2.70
C MET A 454 9.22 7.38 -2.64
N THR A 455 10.50 7.50 -2.99
CA THR A 455 11.25 8.77 -3.01
C THR A 455 11.50 9.29 -4.41
N SER A 456 11.55 8.40 -5.40
CA SER A 456 11.57 8.79 -6.81
C SER A 456 10.99 7.70 -7.72
N GLN A 457 10.45 8.12 -8.85
CA GLN A 457 10.04 7.27 -9.95
C GLN A 457 10.62 7.84 -11.23
N THR A 458 11.31 7.04 -12.03
CA THR A 458 11.85 7.50 -13.30
C THR A 458 11.28 6.70 -14.46
N ASP A 459 10.73 7.41 -15.44
CA ASP A 459 10.09 6.81 -16.61
C ASP A 459 11.10 6.23 -17.63
N PRO A 460 10.64 5.57 -18.71
CA PRO A 460 11.51 5.03 -19.75
C PRO A 460 12.34 6.08 -20.51
N ASN A 461 11.91 7.34 -20.55
CA ASN A 461 12.64 8.42 -21.21
C ASN A 461 13.75 9.00 -20.32
N GLY A 462 13.71 8.72 -19.02
CA GLY A 462 14.66 9.22 -18.02
C GLY A 462 14.15 10.44 -17.25
N HIS A 463 12.86 10.79 -17.36
CA HIS A 463 12.25 11.84 -16.56
C HIS A 463 11.89 11.31 -15.18
N THR A 464 12.41 11.97 -14.14
CA THR A 464 12.20 11.55 -12.75
C THR A 464 11.14 12.42 -12.07
N VAL A 465 10.19 11.81 -11.39
CA VAL A 465 9.32 12.46 -10.40
C VAL A 465 9.87 12.19 -9.01
N TYR A 466 9.95 13.22 -8.17
CA TYR A 466 10.48 13.15 -6.81
C TYR A 466 9.38 13.30 -5.77
N TYR A 467 9.50 12.54 -4.69
CA TYR A 467 8.55 12.54 -3.58
C TYR A 467 9.29 12.91 -2.30
N GLU A 468 8.91 14.04 -1.73
CA GLU A 468 9.53 14.59 -0.52
C GLU A 468 8.63 14.31 0.68
N TYR A 469 9.24 14.01 1.82
CA TYR A 469 8.54 13.74 3.07
C TYR A 469 9.02 14.72 4.14
N ASP A 470 8.12 15.09 5.06
CA ASP A 470 8.50 15.85 6.24
C ASP A 470 9.14 14.98 7.33
N ALA A 471 9.54 15.60 8.45
CA ALA A 471 10.20 14.91 9.55
C ALA A 471 9.35 13.83 10.25
N LEU A 472 8.03 13.78 9.98
CA LEU A 472 7.12 12.76 10.49
C LEU A 472 6.87 11.64 9.46
N GLY A 473 7.53 11.67 8.29
CA GLY A 473 7.37 10.67 7.24
C GLY A 473 6.12 10.89 6.38
N ARG A 474 5.55 12.09 6.35
CA ARG A 474 4.35 12.39 5.54
C ARG A 474 4.75 13.05 4.24
N LEU A 475 4.09 12.70 3.13
CA LEU A 475 4.35 13.29 1.82
C LEU A 475 4.13 14.81 1.90
N SER A 476 5.17 15.60 1.68
CA SER A 476 5.13 17.06 1.81
C SER A 476 5.12 17.76 0.45
N ALA A 477 5.79 17.17 -0.56
CA ALA A 477 5.81 17.67 -1.92
C ALA A 477 6.03 16.57 -2.96
N ILE A 478 5.55 16.82 -4.17
CA ILE A 478 5.91 16.07 -5.37
C ILE A 478 6.54 17.05 -6.36
N ARG A 479 7.63 16.66 -7.02
CA ARG A 479 8.34 17.49 -7.98
C ARG A 479 8.60 16.76 -9.30
N ASP A 480 8.71 17.52 -10.37
CA ASP A 480 9.09 17.01 -11.68
C ASP A 480 10.61 16.81 -11.82
N ASN A 481 11.04 16.49 -13.05
CA ASN A 481 12.42 16.16 -13.37
C ASN A 481 13.39 17.34 -13.16
N GLU A 482 12.89 18.57 -13.30
CA GLU A 482 13.60 19.82 -13.10
C GLU A 482 13.53 20.31 -11.64
N ARG A 483 12.94 19.49 -10.74
CA ARG A 483 12.71 19.80 -9.31
C ARG A 483 11.72 20.95 -9.10
N CYS A 484 10.93 21.30 -10.11
CA CYS A 484 9.82 22.23 -9.96
C CYS A 484 8.66 21.55 -9.21
N LEU A 485 7.92 22.33 -8.44
CA LEU A 485 6.83 21.82 -7.61
C LEU A 485 5.66 21.38 -8.49
N LEU A 486 5.21 20.13 -8.34
CA LEU A 486 3.99 19.61 -8.96
C LEU A 486 2.82 19.58 -7.97
N LYS A 487 3.09 19.28 -6.69
CA LYS A 487 2.09 19.27 -5.61
C LYS A 487 2.76 19.58 -4.27
N SER A 488 2.03 20.22 -3.36
CA SER A 488 2.43 20.32 -1.95
C SER A 488 1.29 19.95 -1.01
N TYR A 489 1.63 19.51 0.19
CA TYR A 489 0.67 19.07 1.20
C TYR A 489 0.87 19.82 2.51
N GLN A 490 -0.24 20.27 3.11
CA GLN A 490 -0.29 20.87 4.44
C GLN A 490 -1.16 20.01 5.33
N TYR A 491 -0.72 19.83 6.58
CA TYR A 491 -1.34 18.98 7.58
C TYR A 491 -1.60 19.82 8.84
N GLU A 492 -2.83 19.81 9.35
CA GLU A 492 -3.23 20.52 10.59
C GLU A 492 -3.26 19.63 11.82
#